data_AF-A0A1R3U746-F1
#
_entry.id   AF-A0A1R3U746-F1
#
_cell.length_a   1.000
_cell.length_b   1.000
_cell.length_c   1.000
_cell.angle_alpha   90.00
_cell.angle_beta   90.00
_cell.angle_gamma   90.00
#
_symmetry.space_group_name_H-M   'P 1'
#
loop_
_entity.id
_entity.type
_entity.pdbx_description
1 polymer ?
#
loop_
_entity_poly.entity_id
_entity_poly.type
_entity_poly.pdbx_seq_one_letter_code
_entity_poly.pdbx_strand_id
1 'polypeptide(L)' 'MEVGTAEAEAIWTEFLRKLTRRGLRGVKLAVSDAHGGIKAAISKVLSATWQGCRVHFMRNALIAITGV' A
#
# COMPACT_ATOMS: atom_id res chain seq x y z
N MET A 1 4.91 -9.29 13.02
CA MET A 1 5.19 -8.12 12.19
C MET A 1 6.31 -8.51 11.24
N GLU A 2 6.02 -8.61 9.94
CA GLU A 2 7.03 -9.01 8.95
C GLU A 2 7.73 -7.72 8.51
N VAL A 3 8.94 -7.50 9.01
CA VAL A 3 9.78 -6.35 8.65
C VAL A 3 10.67 -6.84 7.50
N GLY A 4 10.29 -6.51 6.27
CA GLY A 4 11.05 -6.87 5.07
C GLY A 4 11.79 -5.66 4.48
N THR A 5 12.79 -5.90 3.65
CA THR A 5 13.48 -4.85 2.89
C THR A 5 12.47 -4.16 1.97
N ALA A 6 12.31 -2.86 2.18
CA ALA A 6 11.16 -2.09 1.74
C ALA A 6 10.96 -2.14 0.21
N GLU A 7 9.71 -2.23 -0.21
CA GLU A 7 9.20 -2.08 -1.60
C GLU A 7 9.12 -3.29 -2.54
N ALA A 8 9.51 -4.50 -2.13
CA ALA A 8 9.29 -5.66 -2.98
C ALA A 8 7.78 -6.06 -3.05
N GLU A 9 7.25 -6.24 -4.26
CA GLU A 9 5.88 -6.74 -4.50
C GLU A 9 5.59 -8.03 -3.71
N ALA A 10 6.58 -8.92 -3.60
CA ALA A 10 6.45 -10.20 -2.93
C ALA A 10 6.03 -10.06 -1.46
N ILE A 11 6.60 -9.08 -0.75
CA ILE A 11 6.28 -8.82 0.67
C ILE A 11 4.83 -8.34 0.80
N TRP A 12 4.44 -7.36 -0.01
CA TRP A 12 3.08 -6.82 -0.02
C TRP A 12 2.05 -7.89 -0.42
N THR A 13 2.39 -8.74 -1.38
CA THR A 13 1.54 -9.85 -1.80
C THR A 13 1.29 -10.81 -0.66
N GLU A 14 2.33 -11.23 0.06
CA GLU A 14 2.17 -12.16 1.18
C GLU A 14 1.42 -11.50 2.35
N PHE A 15 1.70 -10.24 2.65
CA PHE A 15 0.94 -9.47 3.63
C PHE A 15 -0.56 -9.43 3.30
N LEU A 16 -0.93 -9.07 2.05
CA LEU A 16 -2.33 -9.01 1.64
C LEU A 16 -2.99 -10.41 1.65
N ARG A 17 -2.26 -11.46 1.27
CA ARG A 17 -2.74 -12.85 1.39
C ARG A 17 -2.99 -13.26 2.83
N LYS A 18 -2.17 -12.81 3.79
CA LYS A 18 -2.44 -13.03 5.23
C LYS A 18 -3.77 -12.40 5.64
N LEU A 19 -4.08 -11.19 5.15
CA LEU A 19 -5.37 -10.54 5.43
C LEU A 19 -6.55 -11.28 4.80
N THR A 20 -6.43 -11.75 3.55
CA THR A 20 -7.50 -12.55 2.93
C THR A 20 -7.67 -13.89 3.65
N ARG A 21 -6.61 -14.57 4.09
CA ARG A 21 -6.74 -15.79 4.91
C ARG A 21 -7.49 -15.54 6.23
N ARG A 22 -7.42 -14.33 6.78
CA ARG A 22 -8.16 -13.91 7.99
C ARG A 22 -9.60 -13.45 7.72
N GLY A 23 -10.07 -13.56 6.48
CA GLY A 23 -11.47 -13.26 6.12
C GLY A 23 -11.69 -11.90 5.45
N LEU A 24 -10.64 -11.12 5.14
CA LEU A 24 -10.82 -9.89 4.37
C LEU A 24 -11.37 -10.23 2.97
N ARG A 25 -12.54 -9.68 2.63
CA ARG A 25 -13.26 -9.91 1.37
C ARG A 25 -13.92 -8.62 0.91
N GLY A 26 -14.25 -8.55 -0.40
CA GLY A 26 -15.07 -7.47 -0.95
C GLY A 26 -14.41 -6.08 -0.96
N VAL A 27 -13.08 -5.99 -0.83
CA VAL A 27 -12.37 -4.71 -0.82
C VAL A 27 -12.61 -3.97 -2.14
N LYS A 28 -13.12 -2.74 -2.05
CA LYS A 28 -13.38 -1.89 -3.23
C LYS A 28 -12.29 -0.86 -3.46
N LEU A 29 -11.72 -0.32 -2.39
CA LEU A 29 -10.69 0.70 -2.41
C LEU A 29 -9.56 0.32 -1.45
N ALA A 30 -8.33 0.43 -1.93
CA ALA A 30 -7.12 0.33 -1.11
C ALA A 30 -6.32 1.62 -1.25
N VAL A 31 -5.94 2.21 -0.10
CA VAL A 31 -5.17 3.45 -0.02
C VAL A 31 -3.82 3.15 0.62
N SER A 32 -2.74 3.54 -0.05
CA SER A 32 -1.38 3.38 0.45
C SER A 32 -0.50 4.56 0.02
N ASP A 33 0.72 4.64 0.55
CA ASP A 33 1.74 5.50 -0.08
C ASP A 33 2.02 5.04 -1.52
N ALA A 34 2.54 5.94 -2.34
CA ALA A 34 2.70 5.80 -3.79
C ALA A 34 3.89 4.92 -4.20
N HIS A 35 4.04 3.75 -3.57
CA HIS A 35 5.07 2.80 -3.91
C HIS A 35 4.59 1.73 -4.91
N GLY A 36 5.46 1.34 -5.84
CA GLY A 36 5.11 0.42 -6.93
C GLY A 36 4.71 -0.99 -6.45
N GLY A 37 5.44 -1.55 -5.48
CA GLY A 37 5.23 -2.92 -5.02
C GLY A 37 3.85 -3.16 -4.39
N ILE A 38 3.36 -2.21 -3.58
CA ILE A 38 2.03 -2.32 -2.95
C ILE A 38 0.91 -2.16 -3.96
N LYS A 39 1.05 -1.26 -4.95
CA LYS A 39 0.07 -1.09 -6.02
C LYS A 39 -0.08 -2.37 -6.84
N ALA A 40 1.03 -3.00 -7.23
CA ALA A 40 1.02 -4.27 -7.96
C ALA A 40 0.38 -5.39 -7.13
N ALA A 41 0.74 -5.51 -5.85
CA ALA A 41 0.18 -6.51 -4.95
C ALA A 41 -1.34 -6.35 -4.73
N ILE A 42 -1.84 -5.11 -4.59
CA ILE A 42 -3.27 -4.82 -4.46
C ILE A 42 -4.03 -5.30 -5.70
N SER A 43 -3.54 -4.98 -6.90
CA SER A 43 -4.16 -5.41 -8.16
C SER A 43 -4.22 -6.94 -8.25
N LYS A 44 -3.19 -7.63 -7.75
CA LYS A 44 -3.04 -9.08 -7.81
C LYS A 44 -3.87 -9.84 -6.79
N VAL A 45 -3.97 -9.34 -5.55
CA VAL A 45 -4.58 -10.08 -4.42
C VAL A 45 -6.01 -9.65 -4.15
N LEU A 46 -6.32 -8.35 -4.27
CA LEU A 46 -7.61 -7.79 -3.88
C LEU A 46 -8.49 -7.42 -5.06
N SER A 47 -7.91 -7.23 -6.26
CA SER A 47 -8.59 -6.71 -7.45
C SER A 47 -9.40 -5.42 -7.15
N ALA A 48 -8.88 -4.60 -6.25
CA ALA A 48 -9.50 -3.37 -5.77
C ALA A 48 -8.95 -2.15 -6.53
N THR A 49 -9.72 -1.06 -6.54
CA THR A 49 -9.20 0.24 -6.99
C THR A 49 -8.12 0.71 -6.02
N TRP A 50 -7.00 1.18 -6.56
CA TRP A 50 -5.93 1.79 -5.77
C TRP A 50 -5.99 3.31 -5.83
N GLN A 51 -5.77 3.97 -4.69
CA GLN A 51 -5.59 5.42 -4.59
C GLN A 51 -4.34 5.73 -3.77
N GLY A 52 -3.51 6.66 -4.26
CA GLY A 52 -2.39 7.19 -3.50
C GLY A 52 -2.86 8.02 -2.29
N CYS A 53 -2.24 7.80 -1.14
CA CYS A 53 -2.59 8.47 0.10
C CYS A 53 -2.33 9.98 0.02
N ARG A 54 -3.39 10.79 0.00
CA ARG A 54 -3.29 12.25 -0.04
C ARG A 54 -2.61 12.83 1.21
N VAL A 55 -2.75 12.18 2.37
CA VAL A 55 -2.09 12.62 3.61
C VAL A 55 -0.58 12.51 3.50
N HIS A 56 -0.06 11.36 3.05
CA HIS A 56 1.38 11.20 2.80
C HIS A 56 1.85 12.17 1.72
N PHE A 57 1.09 12.33 0.64
CA PHE A 57 1.42 13.28 -0.41
C PHE A 57 1.55 14.72 0.11
N MET A 58 0.54 15.22 0.85
CA MET A 58 0.57 16.58 1.40
C MET A 58 1.68 16.75 2.43
N ARG A 59 1.96 15.74 3.27
CA ARG A 59 3.08 15.76 4.21
C ARG A 59 4.41 15.85 3.47
N ASN A 60 4.63 15.01 2.46
CA ASN A 60 5.86 15.00 1.68
C ASN A 60 6.03 16.32 0.93
N ALA A 61 4.95 16.89 0.38
CA ALA A 61 4.97 18.19 -0.26
C ALA A 61 5.29 19.31 0.74
N LEU A 62 4.70 19.28 1.93
CA LEU A 62 5.00 20.26 2.98
C LEU A 62 6.47 20.19 3.37
N ILE A 63 6.98 18.99 3.70
CA ILE A 63 8.40 18.77 4.04
C ILE A 63 9.32 19.25 2.91
N ALA A 64 8.98 18.96 1.65
CA ALA A 64 9.77 19.39 0.51
C ALA A 64 9.85 20.91 0.36
N ILE A 65 8.84 21.65 0.87
CA ILE A 65 8.78 23.11 0.79
C ILE A 65 9.34 23.77 2.06
N THR A 66 9.08 23.21 3.25
CA THR A 66 9.44 23.82 4.54
C THR A 66 10.77 23.35 5.09
N GLY A 67 11.24 22.15 4.72
CA GLY A 67 12.49 21.58 5.23
C GLY A 67 12.48 21.22 6.73
N VAL A 68 11.31 21.33 7.38
CA VAL A 68 11.02 20.95 8.77
C VAL A 68 9.91 19.91 8.82
#